data_AF-A0A0N7F3H4-F1
#
_entry.id   AF-A0A0N7F3H4-F1
#
_cell.length_a   1.000
_cell.length_b   1.000
_cell.length_c   1.000
_cell.angle_alpha   90.00
_cell.angle_beta   90.00
_cell.angle_gamma   90.00
#
_symmetry.space_group_name_H-M   'P 1'
#
loop_
_entity.id
_entity.type
_entity.pdbx_description
1 polymer ?
#
loop_
_entity_poly.entity_id
_entity_poly.type
_entity_poly.pdbx_seq_one_letter_code
_entity_poly.pdbx_strand_id
1 'polypeptide(L)' 'MGLEHARPAHIRVLGPDHPDTFHVRNNVAYWRAEAGDLAGAAASAKRLLGDVVRVFGADHALAHIVRANLEDWT' A
#
# COMPACT_ATOMS: atom_id res chain seq x y z
N MET A 1 -28.56 0.69 -34.11
CA MET A 1 -27.32 -0.10 -34.26
C MET A 1 -26.19 0.90 -34.47
N GLY A 2 -25.31 1.24 -33.53
CA GLY A 2 -25.15 0.93 -32.12
C GLY A 2 -24.06 1.88 -31.63
N LEU A 3 -24.42 2.93 -30.89
CA LEU A 3 -23.49 3.91 -30.31
C LEU A 3 -22.98 3.38 -28.96
N GLU A 4 -22.37 2.21 -28.97
CA GLU A 4 -22.10 1.44 -27.73
C GLU A 4 -20.67 0.91 -27.64
N HIS A 5 -19.70 1.70 -28.09
CA HIS A 5 -18.27 1.42 -27.86
C HIS A 5 -17.57 2.47 -26.99
N ALA A 6 -18.32 3.35 -26.33
CA ALA A 6 -17.79 4.11 -25.20
C ALA A 6 -17.62 3.17 -23.99
N ARG A 7 -16.60 2.31 -24.04
CA ARG A 7 -16.03 1.68 -22.84
C ARG A 7 -15.78 2.84 -21.86
N PRO A 8 -16.38 2.87 -20.66
CA PRO A 8 -16.21 3.98 -19.74
C PRO A 8 -14.71 4.22 -19.54
N ALA A 9 -14.22 5.32 -20.08
CA ALA A 9 -12.83 5.68 -20.00
C ALA A 9 -12.51 6.07 -18.55
N HIS A 10 -11.49 5.41 -18.00
CA HIS A 10 -10.62 5.95 -16.96
C HIS A 10 -11.09 6.01 -15.49
N ILE A 11 -11.80 5.00 -15.00
CA ILE A 11 -11.62 4.63 -13.58
C ILE A 11 -11.34 3.12 -13.51
N ARG A 12 -10.12 2.71 -13.88
CA ARG A 12 -9.64 1.39 -13.48
C ARG A 12 -9.17 1.52 -12.04
N VAL A 13 -10.05 1.19 -11.10
CA VAL A 13 -9.69 1.07 -9.68
C VAL A 13 -8.53 0.08 -9.60
N LEU A 14 -7.38 0.55 -9.12
CA LEU A 14 -6.23 -0.31 -8.89
C LEU A 14 -6.61 -1.32 -7.81
N GLY A 15 -6.36 -2.60 -8.06
CA GLY A 15 -6.69 -3.66 -7.10
C GLY A 15 -5.93 -3.50 -5.78
N PRO A 16 -6.34 -4.22 -4.71
CA PRO A 16 -5.69 -4.17 -3.41
C PRO A 16 -4.20 -4.57 -3.45
N ASP A 17 -3.81 -5.36 -4.45
CA ASP A 17 -2.46 -5.89 -4.66
C ASP A 17 -1.63 -5.07 -5.67
N HIS A 18 -2.18 -3.95 -6.16
CA HIS A 18 -1.45 -3.10 -7.10
C HIS A 18 -0.34 -2.32 -6.37
N PRO A 19 0.87 -2.16 -6.98
CA PRO A 19 1.97 -1.42 -6.37
C PRO A 19 1.57 -0.04 -5.85
N ASP A 20 0.83 0.74 -6.63
CA ASP A 20 0.37 2.08 -6.22
C ASP A 20 -0.55 2.03 -4.99
N THR A 21 -1.40 1.01 -4.88
CA THR A 21 -2.25 0.80 -3.69
C THR A 21 -1.38 0.58 -2.45
N PHE A 22 -0.28 -0.17 -2.58
CA PHE A 22 0.67 -0.35 -1.47
C PHE A 22 1.42 0.93 -1.12
N HIS A 23 1.81 1.75 -2.11
CA HIS A 23 2.39 3.07 -1.84
C HIS A 23 1.44 3.97 -1.06
N VAL A 24 0.16 4.02 -1.44
CA VAL A 24 -0.84 4.79 -0.68
C VAL A 24 -0.99 4.26 0.74
N ARG A 25 -1.05 2.93 0.93
CA ARG A 25 -1.14 2.33 2.27
C ARG A 25 0.08 2.62 3.14
N ASN A 26 1.28 2.63 2.56
CA ASN A 26 2.50 3.01 3.27
C ASN A 26 2.45 4.47 3.71
N ASN A 27 2.00 5.38 2.83
CA ASN A 27 1.87 6.79 3.16
C ASN A 27 0.85 7.04 4.27
N VAL A 28 -0.25 6.30 4.30
CA VAL A 28 -1.22 6.38 5.42
C VAL A 28 -0.59 5.95 6.74
N ALA A 29 0.23 4.89 6.74
CA ALA A 29 0.96 4.47 7.94
C ALA A 29 1.96 5.54 8.39
N TYR A 30 2.70 6.14 7.45
CA TYR A 30 3.62 7.25 7.71
C TYR A 30 2.90 8.44 8.36
N TRP A 31 1.80 8.91 7.78
CA TRP A 31 1.06 10.05 8.34
C TRP A 31 0.42 9.77 9.69
N ARG A 32 0.10 8.51 10.01
CA ARG A 32 -0.33 8.13 11.36
C ARG A 32 0.80 8.28 12.37
N ALA A 33 2.01 7.85 12.01
CA ALA A 33 3.18 8.01 12.86
C ALA A 33 3.47 9.49 13.12
N GLU A 34 3.45 10.32 12.07
CA GLU A 34 3.63 11.77 12.17
C GLU A 34 2.55 12.44 13.05
N ALA A 35 1.33 11.91 13.06
CA ALA A 35 0.25 12.35 13.93
C ALA A 35 0.35 11.83 15.38
N GLY A 36 1.39 11.06 15.71
CA GLY A 36 1.63 10.48 17.04
C GLY A 36 0.97 9.12 17.28
N ASP A 37 0.24 8.56 16.30
CA ASP A 37 -0.35 7.22 16.35
C ASP A 37 0.65 6.16 15.86
N LEU A 38 1.75 5.98 16.61
CA LEU A 38 2.79 5.00 16.29
C LEU A 38 2.25 3.57 16.31
N ALA A 39 1.35 3.24 17.24
CA ALA A 39 0.74 1.92 17.34
C ALA A 39 -0.12 1.59 16.10
N GLY A 40 -0.94 2.54 15.64
CA GLY A 40 -1.74 2.39 14.42
C GLY A 40 -0.88 2.36 13.15
N ALA A 41 0.20 3.14 13.11
CA ALA A 41 1.19 3.10 12.03
C ALA A 41 1.86 1.72 11.93
N ALA A 42 2.38 1.19 13.04
CA ALA A 42 3.02 -0.12 13.09
C ALA A 42 2.06 -1.26 12.74
N ALA A 43 0.81 -1.23 13.23
CA ALA A 43 -0.19 -2.23 12.86
C ALA A 43 -0.50 -2.22 11.35
N SER A 44 -0.57 -1.02 10.76
CA SER A 44 -0.83 -0.84 9.32
C SER A 44 0.33 -1.32 8.47
N ALA A 45 1.56 -0.97 8.86
CA ALA A 45 2.79 -1.39 8.20
C ALA A 45 3.01 -2.89 8.30
N LYS A 46 2.70 -3.55 9.43
CA LYS A 46 2.74 -5.03 9.56
C LYS A 46 1.84 -5.73 8.55
N ARG A 47 0.58 -5.28 8.42
CA ARG A 47 -0.36 -5.85 7.42
C ARG A 47 0.12 -5.59 6.00
N LEU A 48 0.61 -4.38 5.73
CA LEU A 48 1.15 -4.02 4.41
C LEU A 48 2.36 -4.88 4.05
N LEU A 49 3.29 -5.12 4.97
CA LEU A 49 4.45 -5.97 4.74
C LEU A 49 4.04 -7.39 4.35
N GLY A 50 3.04 -7.96 5.04
CA GLY A 50 2.50 -9.27 4.69
C GLY A 50 1.96 -9.33 3.25
N ASP A 51 1.22 -8.30 2.83
CA ASP A 51 0.68 -8.20 1.47
C ASP A 51 1.78 -8.00 0.42
N VAL A 52 2.73 -7.11 0.67
CA VAL A 52 3.86 -6.83 -0.22
C VAL A 52 4.73 -8.08 -0.40
N VAL A 53 5.03 -8.80 0.68
CA VAL A 53 5.82 -10.04 0.63
C VAL A 53 5.06 -11.13 -0.14
N ARG A 54 3.75 -11.25 0.05
CA ARG A 54 2.92 -12.21 -0.69
C ARG A 54 2.92 -11.93 -2.20
N VAL A 55 2.86 -10.66 -2.60
CA VAL A 55 2.71 -10.28 -4.02
C VAL A 55 4.05 -10.17 -4.75
N PHE A 56 5.07 -9.59 -4.10
CA PHE A 56 6.36 -9.28 -4.73
C PHE A 56 7.55 -10.04 -4.15
N GLY A 57 7.39 -10.73 -3.03
CA GLY A 57 8.47 -11.42 -2.32
C GLY A 57 9.18 -10.56 -1.28
N ALA A 58 9.98 -11.21 -0.44
CA ALA A 58 10.64 -10.59 0.70
C ALA A 58 11.78 -9.63 0.33
N ASP A 59 12.41 -9.83 -0.83
CA ASP A 59 13.57 -9.05 -1.29
C ASP A 59 13.16 -7.84 -2.16
N HIS A 60 11.84 -7.61 -2.33
CA HIS A 60 11.37 -6.47 -3.11
C HIS A 60 11.62 -5.15 -2.37
N ALA A 61 12.00 -4.10 -3.09
CA ALA A 61 12.33 -2.79 -2.50
C ALA A 61 11.22 -2.24 -1.57
N LEU A 62 9.94 -2.40 -1.96
CA LEU A 62 8.81 -2.04 -1.08
C LEU A 62 8.80 -2.79 0.26
N ALA A 63 9.19 -4.06 0.28
CA ALA A 63 9.24 -4.83 1.52
C ALA A 63 10.32 -4.26 2.45
N HIS A 64 11.48 -3.87 1.91
CA HIS A 64 12.54 -3.21 2.68
C HIS A 64 12.11 -1.86 3.25
N ILE A 65 11.40 -1.03 2.46
CA ILE A 65 10.88 0.26 2.92
C ILE A 65 9.91 0.06 4.10
N VAL A 66 8.95 -0.85 3.96
CA VAL A 66 7.93 -1.08 5.00
C VAL A 66 8.57 -1.67 6.28
N ARG A 67 9.65 -2.46 6.17
CA ARG A 67 10.41 -2.94 7.33
C ARG A 67 11.14 -1.81 8.06
N ALA A 68 11.84 -0.95 7.33
CA ALA A 68 12.52 0.19 7.94
C ALA A 68 11.55 1.07 8.72
N ASN A 69 10.38 1.36 8.13
CA ASN A 69 9.32 2.11 8.80
C ASN A 69 8.79 1.39 10.06
N LEU A 70 8.75 0.06 10.05
CA LEU A 70 8.35 -0.71 11.24
C LEU A 70 9.37 -0.62 12.37
N GLU A 71 10.66 -0.63 12.05
CA GLU A 71 11.73 -0.47 13.04
C GLU A 71 11.66 0.90 13.72
N ASP A 72 11.27 1.94 12.97
CA ASP A 72 11.12 3.30 13.50
C ASP A 72 9.87 3.49 14.39
N TRP A 73 8.84 2.66 14.23
CA TRP A 73 7.52 2.84 14.89
C TRP A 73 7.17 1.76 15.92
N THR A 74 8.09 0.86 16.26
CA THR A 74 7.93 -0.15 17.34
C THR A 74 8.71 0.22 18.58
#